data_AF-A0A8T5EXZ9-F1
#
_entry.id   AF-A0A8T5EXZ9-F1
#
_cell.length_a   1.000
_cell.length_b   1.000
_cell.length_c   1.000
_cell.angle_alpha   90.00
_cell.angle_beta   90.00
_cell.angle_gamma   90.00
#
_symmetry.space_group_name_H-M   'P 1'
#
loop_
_entity.id
_entity.type
_entity.pdbx_description
1 polymer ?
#
loop_
_entity_poly.entity_id
_entity_poly.type
_entity_poly.pdbx_seq_one_letter_code
_entity_poly.pdbx_strand_id
1 'polypeptide(L)' 'MPKVSIGSPSEWPDKLKRKLKEWRRVYRITKKPDREEFIAVVKVTGLGIMIVGVIGFAIFLAVELLK' A
#
# COMPACT_ATOMS: atom_id res chain seq x y z
N MET A 1 19.47 14.35 -9.17
CA MET A 1 19.16 12.91 -8.98
C MET A 1 20.37 12.24 -8.35
N PRO A 2 20.23 11.47 -7.25
CA PRO A 2 21.37 10.75 -6.67
C PRO A 2 21.86 9.69 -7.65
N LYS A 3 23.15 9.71 -8.01
CA LYS A 3 23.77 8.67 -8.82
C LYS A 3 23.78 7.37 -8.02
N VAL A 4 23.01 6.39 -8.46
CA VAL A 4 23.05 5.03 -7.91
C VAL A 4 24.31 4.36 -8.43
N SER A 5 25.45 4.58 -7.74
CA SER A 5 26.63 3.76 -7.96
C SER A 5 26.44 2.45 -7.18
N ILE A 6 26.07 1.40 -7.92
CA ILE A 6 26.05 0.03 -7.42
C ILE A 6 27.53 -0.32 -7.23
N GLY A 7 28.02 -0.12 -6.00
CA GLY A 7 29.37 -0.49 -5.62
C GLY A 7 29.52 -2.01 -5.58
N SER A 8 30.77 -2.45 -5.51
CA SER A 8 31.22 -3.85 -5.43
C SER A 8 30.35 -4.71 -4.48
N PRO A 9 30.12 -6.01 -4.80
CA PRO A 9 29.36 -6.96 -3.97
C PRO A 9 29.77 -7.00 -2.49
N SER A 10 31.02 -6.68 -2.16
CA SER A 10 31.52 -6.65 -0.77
C SER A 10 30.96 -5.50 0.08
N GLU A 11 30.50 -4.40 -0.53
CA GLU A 11 30.02 -3.19 0.17
C GLU A 11 28.49 -3.22 0.44
N TRP A 12 27.80 -4.27 0.02
CA TRP A 12 26.35 -4.40 0.14
C TRP A 12 25.82 -4.39 1.58
N PRO A 13 26.47 -5.06 2.56
CA PRO A 13 25.99 -5.06 3.95
C PRO A 13 25.92 -3.65 4.54
N ASP A 14 26.92 -2.81 4.25
CA ASP A 14 26.99 -1.44 4.78
C ASP A 14 26.03 -0.49 4.05
N LYS A 15 25.85 -0.68 2.74
CA LYS A 15 24.81 0.04 1.97
C LYS A 15 23.41 -0.28 2.48
N LEU A 16 23.10 -1.55 2.79
CA LEU A 16 21.82 -1.98 3.36
C LEU A 16 21.59 -1.41 4.76
N LYS A 17 22.58 -1.48 5.65
CA LYS A 17 22.50 -0.86 6.99
C LYS A 17 22.18 0.64 6.90
N ARG A 18 22.82 1.35 5.97
CA ARG A 18 22.55 2.77 5.73
C ARG A 18 21.13 3.01 5.23
N LYS A 19 20.65 2.21 4.27
CA LYS A 19 19.28 2.30 3.73
C LYS A 19 18.22 1.99 4.78
N LEU A 20 18.41 0.97 5.60
CA LEU A 20 17.53 0.66 6.72
C LEU A 20 17.48 1.80 7.75
N LYS A 21 18.62 2.45 8.02
CA LYS A 21 18.68 3.63 8.89
C LYS A 21 17.92 4.82 8.29
N GLU A 22 18.04 5.05 6.99
CA GLU A 22 17.26 6.06 6.26
C GLU A 22 15.75 5.77 6.34
N TRP A 23 15.31 4.53 6.06
CA TRP A 23 13.90 4.14 6.14
C TRP A 23 13.33 4.26 7.56
N ARG A 24 14.09 3.88 8.59
CA ARG A 24 13.68 4.06 9.99
C ARG A 24 13.44 5.52 10.32
N ARG A 25 14.25 6.45 9.79
CA ARG A 25 14.04 7.88 9.98
C ARG A 25 12.74 8.34 9.32
N VAL A 26 12.46 7.90 8.10
CA VAL A 26 11.22 8.23 7.39
C VAL A 26 10.00 7.71 8.15
N TYR A 27 10.03 6.44 8.57
CA TYR A 27 8.96 5.82 9.36
C TYR A 27 8.70 6.54 10.69
N ARG A 28 9.74 7.13 11.30
CA ARG A 28 9.57 7.90 12.54
C ARG A 28 8.95 9.28 12.33
N ILE A 29 9.06 9.85 11.13
CA ILE A 29 8.51 11.19 10.81
C ILE A 29 7.05 11.07 10.37
N THR A 30 6.60 9.93 9.85
CA THR A 30 5.20 9.73 9.45
C THR A 30 4.26 9.76 10.65
N LYS A 31 3.16 10.52 10.55
CA LYS A 31 2.09 10.55 11.56
C LYS A 31 1.33 9.21 11.52
N LYS A 32 1.27 8.53 12.67
CA LYS A 32 0.37 7.37 12.83
C LYS A 32 -1.07 7.89 12.84
N PRO A 33 -1.99 7.33 12.01
CA PRO A 33 -3.37 7.78 11.99
C PRO A 33 -4.02 7.55 13.35
N ASP A 34 -4.90 8.47 13.74
CA ASP A 34 -5.74 8.25 14.91
C ASP A 34 -6.86 7.24 14.60
N ARG A 35 -7.45 6.63 15.64
CA ARG A 35 -8.55 5.66 15.46
C ARG A 35 -9.72 6.26 14.71
N GLU A 36 -10.06 7.53 14.93
CA GLU A 36 -11.17 8.18 14.25
C GLU A 36 -10.88 8.38 12.75
N GLU A 37 -9.69 8.90 12.41
CA GLU A 37 -9.23 9.07 11.03
C GLU A 37 -9.21 7.72 10.29
N PHE A 38 -8.70 6.67 10.94
CA PHE A 38 -8.65 5.33 10.36
C PHE A 38 -10.06 4.77 10.07
N ILE A 39 -10.97 4.88 11.04
CA ILE A 39 -12.34 4.38 10.88
C ILE A 39 -13.07 5.15 9.78
N ALA A 40 -12.87 6.47 9.68
CA ALA A 40 -13.46 7.28 8.63
C ALA A 40 -13.02 6.81 7.23
N VAL A 41 -11.71 6.59 7.04
CA VAL A 41 -11.17 6.07 5.77
C VAL A 41 -11.73 4.68 5.47
N VAL A 42 -11.74 3.77 6.46
CA VAL A 42 -12.25 2.39 6.29
C VAL A 42 -13.73 2.37 5.91
N LYS A 43 -14.55 3.26 6.47
CA LYS A 43 -15.98 3.36 6.11
C LYS A 43 -16.16 3.75 4.65
N VAL A 44 -15.42 4.77 4.19
CA VAL A 44 -15.54 5.27 2.80
C VAL A 44 -14.98 4.24 1.81
N THR A 45 -13.82 3.65 2.08
CA THR A 45 -13.23 2.63 1.21
C THR A 45 -14.07 1.36 1.19
N GLY A 46 -14.60 0.93 2.34
CA GLY A 46 -15.50 -0.21 2.46
C GLY A 46 -16.77 -0.02 1.63
N LEU A 47 -17.37 1.19 1.66
CA LEU A 47 -18.52 1.51 0.82
C LEU A 47 -18.19 1.44 -0.67
N GLY A 48 -17.02 1.97 -1.08
CA GLY A 48 -16.56 1.89 -2.47
C GLY A 48 -16.36 0.45 -2.96
N ILE A 49 -15.72 -0.40 -2.14
CA ILE A 49 -15.51 -1.82 -2.45
C ILE A 49 -16.85 -2.55 -2.57
N MET A 50 -17.80 -2.26 -1.67
CA MET A 50 -19.13 -2.87 -1.69
C MET A 50 -19.88 -2.53 -2.98
N ILE A 51 -19.87 -1.27 -3.41
CA ILE A 51 -20.55 -0.84 -4.65
C ILE A 51 -19.95 -1.56 -5.86
N VAL A 52 -18.62 -1.56 -6.00
CA VAL A 52 -17.94 -2.22 -7.12
C VAL A 52 -18.16 -3.73 -7.09
N GLY A 53 -18.12 -4.34 -5.90
CA GLY A 53 -18.39 -5.76 -5.70
C GLY A 53 -19.81 -6.16 -6.10
N VAL A 54 -20.82 -5.36 -5.71
CA VAL A 54 -22.23 -5.60 -6.08
C VAL A 54 -22.43 -5.47 -7.59
N ILE A 55 -21.83 -4.46 -8.23
CA ILE A 55 -21.93 -4.28 -9.69
C ILE A 55 -21.30 -5.47 -10.42
N GLY A 56 -20.08 -5.87 -10.03
CA GLY A 56 -19.41 -7.03 -10.62
C GLY A 56 -20.20 -8.32 -10.40
N PHE A 57 -20.75 -8.50 -9.20
CA PHE A 57 -21.60 -9.64 -8.85
C PHE A 57 -22.92 -9.66 -9.65
N ALA A 58 -23.56 -8.50 -9.84
CA ALA A 58 -24.78 -8.39 -10.64
C ALA A 58 -24.54 -8.79 -12.10
N ILE A 59 -23.42 -8.35 -12.69
CA ILE A 59 -23.03 -8.77 -14.05
C ILE A 59 -22.79 -10.28 -14.11
N PHE A 60 -22.07 -10.83 -13.13
CA PHE A 60 -21.83 -12.26 -13.04
C PHE A 60 -23.14 -13.06 -12.98
N LEU A 61 -24.07 -12.65 -12.11
CA LEU A 61 -25.38 -13.30 -12.01
C LEU A 61 -26.20 -13.20 -13.29
N ALA A 62 -26.18 -12.04 -13.95
CA ALA A 62 -26.89 -11.86 -15.22
C ALA A 62 -26.34 -12.79 -16.31
N VAL A 63 -25.02 -12.92 -16.40
CA VAL A 63 -24.36 -13.84 -17.35
C VAL A 63 -24.66 -15.30 -17.01
N GLU A 64 -24.62 -15.67 -15.73
CA GLU A 64 -24.92 -17.04 -15.29
C GLU A 64 -26.38 -17.44 -15.57
N LEU A 65 -27.33 -16.49 -15.46
CA LEU A 65 -28.75 -16.76 -15.70
C LEU A 65 -29.12 -16.77 -17.20
N LEU A 66 -28.38 -16.03 -18.04
CA LEU A 66 -28.55 -15.99 -19.50
C LEU A 66 -27.90 -17.18 -20.21
N LYS A 67 -27.07 -17.96 -19.50
CA LYS A 67 -26.42 -19.17 -20.00
C LYS A 67 -27.31 -20.39 -19.81
#